data_AF-A9F033-F1
#
_entry.id   AF-A9F033-F1
#
_cell.length_a   1.000
_cell.length_b   1.000
_cell.length_c   1.000
_cell.angle_alpha   90.00
_cell.angle_beta   90.00
_cell.angle_gamma   90.00
#
_symmetry.space_group_name_H-M   'P 1'
#
loop_
_entity.id
_entity.type
_entity.pdbx_description
1 polymer ?
#
loop_
_entity_poly.entity_id
_entity_poly.type
_entity_poly.pdbx_seq_one_letter_code
_entity_poly.pdbx_strand_id
1 'polypeptide(L)'
;MMRSSTFARSESKPAVLACALAAALGSACQEDGKTSQKHAAELCGKLAPIVAEDVGQVRTGLPAGSQKLAALVDTDPGANLLGLQKAIAGARASVKDLEFAKSTFFSFADPSGTVLRSEADPDMLANRSVLASFPELRKVLAPGSGVVEAFGEMQEMRGVRNGPDLQWVAVHPVTRSGGELQGLFVTGWSFRAYAYRLQEAAKRDIAEIAKRDGLKSTPLLYVFAWKGAKAYGGPVTPDVNTEALEKLDLPAKTASGPWSGTVEIAGRTFGAAAQRAPELAADAGVAALVSTL
;
A
#
# COMPACT_ATOMS: atom_id res chain seq x y z
N MET A 1 -34.51 -86.72 30.75
CA MET A 1 -34.96 -86.45 29.37
C MET A 1 -35.35 -84.99 29.25
N MET A 2 -34.82 -84.30 28.22
CA MET A 2 -35.18 -82.98 27.69
C MET A 2 -34.94 -81.72 28.54
N ARG A 3 -33.99 -80.88 28.08
CA ARG A 3 -34.16 -79.49 27.56
C ARG A 3 -34.03 -78.44 28.70
N SER A 4 -33.38 -77.27 28.58
CA SER A 4 -32.82 -76.51 27.47
C SER A 4 -31.80 -75.49 28.01
N SER A 5 -30.95 -75.05 27.10
CA SER A 5 -29.87 -74.05 27.17
C SER A 5 -30.34 -72.62 27.51
N THR A 6 -29.47 -71.80 28.13
CA THR A 6 -29.35 -70.37 27.79
C THR A 6 -27.95 -69.82 28.14
N PHE A 7 -27.26 -69.29 27.12
CA PHE A 7 -26.03 -68.48 27.21
C PHE A 7 -26.41 -67.03 27.57
N ALA A 8 -25.65 -66.37 28.45
CA ALA A 8 -25.66 -64.91 28.60
C ALA A 8 -24.24 -64.35 28.41
N ARG A 9 -24.14 -63.32 27.57
CA ARG A 9 -22.93 -62.75 26.98
C ARG A 9 -22.72 -61.34 27.57
N SER A 10 -21.46 -61.02 27.91
CA SER A 10 -20.77 -59.72 27.75
C SER A 10 -21.51 -58.41 28.05
N GLU A 11 -21.03 -57.67 29.05
CA GLU A 11 -21.12 -56.20 29.07
C GLU A 11 -19.74 -55.58 29.26
N SER A 12 -19.17 -55.06 28.17
CA SER A 12 -18.06 -54.12 28.18
C SER A 12 -18.62 -52.70 28.04
N LYS A 13 -18.26 -51.80 28.95
CA LYS A 13 -18.59 -50.37 28.88
C LYS A 13 -17.44 -49.60 28.22
N PRO A 14 -17.68 -48.86 27.13
CA PRO A 14 -16.84 -47.72 26.77
C PRO A 14 -17.73 -46.49 26.57
N ALA A 15 -17.86 -45.64 27.59
CA ALA A 15 -18.61 -44.39 27.47
C ALA A 15 -17.96 -43.27 28.30
N VAL A 16 -16.67 -42.99 28.06
CA VAL A 16 -16.00 -41.79 28.61
C VAL A 16 -15.07 -41.09 27.60
N LEU A 17 -14.79 -41.65 26.43
CA LEU A 17 -13.77 -41.11 25.51
C LEU A 17 -14.27 -40.12 24.44
N ALA A 18 -15.48 -39.57 24.54
CA ALA A 18 -16.06 -38.71 23.50
C ALA A 18 -16.01 -37.20 23.82
N CYS A 19 -15.84 -36.78 25.07
CA CYS A 19 -15.85 -35.35 25.46
C CYS A 19 -14.48 -34.65 25.42
N ALA A 20 -13.37 -35.38 25.34
CA ALA A 20 -12.03 -34.79 25.33
C ALA A 20 -11.60 -34.29 23.93
N LEU A 21 -12.18 -34.83 22.85
CA LEU A 21 -11.79 -34.47 21.47
C LEU A 21 -12.36 -33.12 21.00
N ALA A 22 -13.51 -32.71 21.53
CA ALA A 22 -14.15 -31.44 21.18
C ALA A 22 -13.45 -30.21 21.80
N ALA A 23 -12.83 -30.37 22.97
CA ALA A 23 -12.10 -29.28 23.64
C ALA A 23 -10.74 -28.99 22.97
N ALA A 24 -10.07 -30.01 22.40
CA ALA A 24 -8.77 -29.86 21.74
C ALA A 24 -8.85 -29.12 20.39
N LEU A 25 -10.02 -29.14 19.73
CA LEU A 25 -10.24 -28.41 18.47
C LEU A 25 -10.50 -26.91 18.70
N GLY A 26 -11.06 -26.53 19.86
CA GLY A 26 -11.31 -25.13 20.22
C GLY A 26 -10.04 -24.37 20.63
N SER A 27 -9.08 -25.03 21.28
CA SER A 27 -7.83 -24.40 21.73
C SER A 27 -6.87 -24.10 20.58
N ALA A 28 -6.80 -24.96 19.56
CA ALA A 28 -5.90 -24.79 18.42
C ALA A 28 -6.26 -23.53 17.60
N CYS A 29 -7.54 -23.32 17.28
CA CYS A 29 -7.99 -22.12 16.54
C CYS A 29 -7.69 -20.81 17.29
N GLN A 30 -7.73 -20.81 18.63
CA GLN A 30 -7.47 -19.61 19.42
C GLN A 30 -5.97 -19.27 19.50
N GLU A 31 -5.08 -20.27 19.43
CA GLU A 31 -3.64 -20.07 19.35
C GLU A 31 -3.20 -19.58 17.96
N ASP A 32 -3.80 -20.11 16.89
CA ASP A 32 -3.52 -19.68 15.51
C ASP A 32 -3.92 -18.21 15.28
N GLY A 33 -5.06 -17.78 15.82
CA GLY A 33 -5.51 -16.39 15.75
C GLY A 33 -4.55 -15.43 16.47
N LYS A 34 -4.10 -15.76 17.69
CA LYS A 34 -3.13 -14.94 18.44
C LYS A 34 -1.77 -14.86 17.75
N THR A 35 -1.32 -15.98 17.17
CA THR A 35 -0.06 -16.04 16.42
C THR A 35 -0.14 -15.19 15.16
N SER A 36 -1.22 -15.34 14.40
CA SER A 36 -1.49 -14.51 13.22
C SER A 36 -1.56 -13.01 13.57
N GLN A 37 -2.24 -12.65 14.67
CA GLN A 37 -2.31 -11.26 15.16
C GLN A 37 -0.91 -10.70 15.47
N LYS A 38 -0.09 -11.47 16.20
CA LYS A 38 1.29 -11.10 16.54
C LYS A 38 2.10 -10.81 15.27
N HIS A 39 2.03 -11.69 14.27
CA HIS A 39 2.76 -11.53 13.01
C HIS A 39 2.27 -10.33 12.19
N ALA A 40 0.96 -10.11 12.15
CA ALA A 40 0.40 -8.92 11.49
C ALA A 40 0.91 -7.63 12.15
N ALA A 41 0.93 -7.57 13.49
CA ALA A 41 1.43 -6.43 14.23
C ALA A 41 2.94 -6.19 13.99
N GLU A 42 3.75 -7.25 14.00
CA GLU A 42 5.20 -7.18 13.74
C GLU A 42 5.47 -6.61 12.33
N LEU A 43 4.78 -7.10 11.30
CA LEU A 43 4.93 -6.60 9.94
C LEU A 43 4.45 -5.15 9.80
N CYS A 44 3.29 -4.83 10.35
CA CYS A 44 2.74 -3.49 10.27
C CYS A 44 3.68 -2.45 10.90
N GLY A 45 4.30 -2.80 12.03
CA GLY A 45 5.32 -1.97 12.69
C GLY A 45 6.58 -1.71 11.86
N LYS A 46 6.96 -2.64 10.97
CA LYS A 46 8.08 -2.44 10.01
C LYS A 46 7.67 -1.64 8.78
N LEU A 47 6.42 -1.77 8.33
CA LEU A 47 5.93 -1.14 7.11
C LEU A 47 5.63 0.35 7.27
N ALA A 48 5.11 0.79 8.43
CA ALA A 48 4.77 2.21 8.62
C ALA A 48 5.99 3.16 8.48
N PRO A 49 7.18 2.85 9.06
CA PRO A 49 8.40 3.64 8.82
C PRO A 49 8.83 3.70 7.35
N ILE A 50 8.61 2.63 6.57
CA ILE A 50 8.92 2.62 5.13
C ILE A 50 8.06 3.66 4.40
N VAL A 51 6.79 3.83 4.80
CA VAL A 51 5.92 4.86 4.22
C VAL A 51 6.43 6.26 4.53
N ALA A 52 6.84 6.51 5.77
CA ALA A 52 7.42 7.79 6.16
C ALA A 52 8.67 8.12 5.34
N GLU A 53 9.56 7.13 5.16
CA GLU A 53 10.77 7.26 4.34
C GLU A 53 10.43 7.58 2.87
N ASP A 54 9.55 6.81 2.24
CA ASP A 54 9.22 6.99 0.83
C ASP A 54 8.56 8.35 0.54
N VAL A 55 7.69 8.83 1.44
CA VAL A 55 7.12 10.19 1.34
C VAL A 55 8.19 11.25 1.54
N GLY A 56 9.08 11.05 2.52
CA GLY A 56 10.20 11.94 2.79
C GLY A 56 11.15 12.09 1.61
N GLN A 57 11.44 10.99 0.91
CA GLN A 57 12.26 10.95 -0.29
C GLN A 57 11.67 11.84 -1.40
N VAL A 58 10.36 11.73 -1.66
CA VAL A 58 9.72 12.59 -2.66
C VAL A 58 9.71 14.06 -2.23
N ARG A 59 9.30 14.37 -1.00
CA ARG A 59 9.24 15.76 -0.50
C ARG A 59 10.59 16.46 -0.54
N THR A 60 11.64 15.76 -0.16
CA THR A 60 13.01 16.30 -0.12
C THR A 60 13.62 16.38 -1.51
N GLY A 61 13.37 15.35 -2.34
CA GLY A 61 13.96 15.24 -3.66
C GLY A 61 13.30 16.13 -4.71
N LEU A 62 11.99 16.34 -4.66
CA LEU A 62 11.24 17.02 -5.74
C LEU A 62 11.70 18.47 -5.98
N PRO A 63 11.99 19.31 -4.96
CA PRO A 63 12.56 20.63 -5.17
C PRO A 63 13.91 20.60 -5.90
N ALA A 64 14.84 19.74 -5.45
CA ALA A 64 16.16 19.60 -6.07
C ALA A 64 16.05 19.04 -7.50
N GLY A 65 15.17 18.06 -7.71
CA GLY A 65 14.89 17.48 -9.02
C GLY A 65 14.30 18.51 -9.98
N SER A 66 13.41 19.36 -9.49
CA SER A 66 12.83 20.45 -10.29
C SER A 66 13.91 21.46 -10.74
N GLN A 67 14.86 21.79 -9.87
CA GLN A 67 15.99 22.66 -10.24
C GLN A 67 16.89 22.02 -11.31
N LYS A 68 17.16 20.71 -11.21
CA LYS A 68 17.90 19.97 -12.25
C LYS A 68 17.13 19.94 -13.56
N LEU A 69 15.82 19.71 -13.49
CA LEU A 69 14.94 19.67 -14.65
C LEU A 69 14.87 21.03 -15.36
N ALA A 70 14.76 22.13 -14.61
CA ALA A 70 14.75 23.49 -15.16
C ALA A 70 16.00 23.80 -16.01
N ALA A 71 17.17 23.25 -15.66
CA ALA A 71 18.40 23.42 -16.41
C ALA A 71 18.47 22.59 -17.70
N LEU A 72 17.60 21.58 -17.85
CA LEU A 72 17.57 20.65 -18.98
C LEU A 72 16.39 20.89 -19.93
N VAL A 73 15.38 21.63 -19.48
CA VAL A 73 14.16 21.91 -20.25
C VAL A 73 14.35 23.12 -21.14
N ASP A 74 14.11 22.92 -22.44
CA ASP A 74 14.16 23.96 -23.47
C ASP A 74 13.11 25.06 -23.27
N THR A 75 13.23 26.15 -24.04
CA THR A 75 12.26 27.24 -24.02
C THR A 75 10.86 26.82 -24.48
N ASP A 76 10.79 25.85 -25.39
CA ASP A 76 9.56 25.17 -25.78
C ASP A 76 9.68 23.67 -25.46
N PRO A 77 9.25 23.25 -24.25
CA PRO A 77 9.36 21.85 -23.83
C PRO A 77 8.56 20.88 -24.72
N GLY A 78 7.53 21.38 -25.43
CA GLY A 78 6.69 20.58 -26.31
C GLY A 78 7.34 20.25 -27.66
N ALA A 79 8.34 21.02 -28.08
CA ALA A 79 9.02 20.85 -29.36
C ALA A 79 9.85 19.56 -29.45
N ASN A 80 10.36 19.05 -28.31
CA ASN A 80 11.22 17.87 -28.26
C ASN A 80 10.83 16.93 -27.11
N LEU A 81 9.73 16.18 -27.30
CA LEU A 81 9.21 15.25 -26.29
C LEU A 81 10.19 14.15 -25.87
N LEU A 82 11.05 13.68 -26.79
CA LEU A 82 12.07 12.69 -26.46
C LEU A 82 13.18 13.30 -25.59
N GLY A 83 13.60 14.53 -25.91
CA GLY A 83 14.51 15.31 -25.08
C GLY A 83 13.94 15.55 -23.68
N LEU A 84 12.66 15.94 -23.61
CA LEU A 84 11.95 16.14 -22.34
C LEU A 84 11.88 14.86 -21.51
N GLN A 85 11.58 13.70 -22.12
CA GLN A 85 11.57 12.41 -21.43
C GLN A 85 12.95 12.09 -20.81
N LYS A 86 14.03 12.32 -21.56
CA LYS A 86 15.41 12.14 -21.06
C LYS A 86 15.75 13.14 -19.95
N ALA A 87 15.29 14.40 -20.07
CA ALA A 87 15.49 15.42 -19.06
C ALA A 87 14.80 15.05 -17.74
N ILE A 88 13.57 14.54 -17.78
CA ILE A 88 12.83 14.04 -16.60
C ILE A 88 13.62 12.91 -15.93
N ALA A 89 13.97 11.87 -16.68
CA ALA A 89 14.72 10.72 -16.14
C ALA A 89 16.09 11.13 -15.59
N GLY A 90 16.79 12.05 -16.27
CA GLY A 90 18.08 12.59 -15.84
C GLY A 90 17.98 13.43 -14.57
N ALA A 91 16.96 14.28 -14.46
CA ALA A 91 16.71 15.08 -13.26
C ALA A 91 16.38 14.20 -12.05
N ARG A 92 15.58 13.15 -12.25
CA ARG A 92 15.28 12.14 -11.23
C ARG A 92 16.54 11.41 -10.77
N ALA A 93 17.32 10.86 -11.70
CA ALA A 93 18.53 10.10 -11.39
C ALA A 93 19.65 10.96 -10.77
N SER A 94 19.63 12.28 -10.99
CA SER A 94 20.62 13.20 -10.43
C SER A 94 20.38 13.59 -8.97
N VAL A 95 19.26 13.15 -8.39
CA VAL A 95 18.87 13.45 -7.01
C VAL A 95 18.67 12.13 -6.28
N LYS A 96 19.55 11.83 -5.32
CA LYS A 96 19.56 10.56 -4.57
C LYS A 96 18.16 10.17 -4.07
N ASP A 97 17.45 11.11 -3.46
CA ASP A 97 16.12 10.83 -2.91
C ASP A 97 15.10 10.46 -4.00
N LEU A 98 15.15 11.09 -5.18
CA LEU A 98 14.25 10.77 -6.30
C LEU A 98 14.69 9.52 -7.08
N GLU A 99 15.98 9.23 -7.11
CA GLU A 99 16.52 8.00 -7.68
C GLU A 99 15.97 6.78 -6.93
N PHE A 100 15.93 6.87 -5.59
CA PHE A 100 15.39 5.82 -4.74
C PHE A 100 13.89 5.90 -4.48
N ALA A 101 13.24 7.03 -4.75
CA ALA A 101 11.81 7.23 -4.54
C ALA A 101 10.98 6.13 -5.23
N LYS A 102 9.92 5.70 -4.55
CA LYS A 102 9.03 4.61 -5.01
C LYS A 102 7.83 5.10 -5.80
N SER A 103 7.89 6.31 -6.31
CA SER A 103 6.91 6.86 -7.23
C SER A 103 6.74 5.95 -8.45
N THR A 104 5.51 5.84 -8.92
CA THR A 104 5.18 5.01 -10.09
C THR A 104 5.26 5.80 -11.40
N PHE A 105 5.44 7.13 -11.32
CA PHE A 105 5.62 7.99 -12.48
C PHE A 105 6.40 9.26 -12.11
N PHE A 106 7.06 9.83 -13.11
CA PHE A 106 7.60 11.19 -13.09
C PHE A 106 7.28 11.85 -14.42
N SER A 107 6.76 13.06 -14.38
CA SER A 107 6.25 13.72 -15.57
C SER A 107 6.47 15.23 -15.52
N PHE A 108 6.54 15.84 -16.70
CA PHE A 108 6.50 17.28 -16.85
C PHE A 108 5.14 17.70 -17.38
N ALA A 109 4.50 18.64 -16.68
CA ALA A 109 3.30 19.31 -17.16
C ALA A 109 3.60 20.79 -17.46
N ASP A 110 2.92 21.33 -18.46
CA ASP A 110 2.96 22.76 -18.74
C ASP A 110 2.29 23.58 -17.61
N PRO A 111 2.37 24.93 -17.63
CA PRO A 111 1.73 25.77 -16.62
C PRO A 111 0.20 25.64 -16.52
N SER A 112 -0.47 25.11 -17.56
CA SER A 112 -1.91 24.80 -17.51
C SER A 112 -2.21 23.50 -16.76
N GLY A 113 -1.18 22.71 -16.46
CA GLY A 113 -1.28 21.40 -15.86
C GLY A 113 -1.44 20.26 -16.86
N THR A 114 -1.25 20.51 -18.15
CA THR A 114 -1.29 19.46 -19.18
C THR A 114 0.04 18.75 -19.23
N VAL A 115 0.06 17.45 -18.99
CA VAL A 115 1.27 16.64 -19.06
C VAL A 115 1.75 16.56 -20.50
N LEU A 116 2.95 17.08 -20.76
CA LEU A 116 3.58 16.99 -22.08
C LEU A 116 4.26 15.63 -22.26
N ARG A 117 4.89 15.13 -21.18
CA ARG A 117 5.60 13.85 -21.21
C ARG A 117 5.76 13.24 -19.83
N SER A 118 5.68 11.91 -19.76
CA SER A 118 6.09 11.08 -18.63
C SER A 118 7.35 10.28 -18.97
N GLU A 119 8.12 9.90 -17.95
CA GLU A 119 9.17 8.90 -18.12
C GLU A 119 8.63 7.48 -18.34
N ALA A 120 7.39 7.22 -17.91
CA ALA A 120 6.74 5.91 -18.02
C ALA A 120 6.55 5.47 -19.49
N ASP A 121 6.64 4.16 -19.73
CA ASP A 121 6.37 3.53 -21.02
C ASP A 121 5.41 2.33 -20.82
N PRO A 122 4.17 2.37 -21.35
CA PRO A 122 3.59 3.45 -22.15
C PRO A 122 3.33 4.74 -21.36
N ASP A 123 3.50 5.90 -22.01
CA ASP A 123 3.15 7.20 -21.43
C ASP A 123 1.63 7.41 -21.47
N MET A 124 0.96 6.97 -20.41
CA MET A 124 -0.49 7.12 -20.27
C MET A 124 -0.90 8.56 -19.89
N LEU A 125 0.03 9.39 -19.43
CA LEU A 125 -0.28 10.73 -18.91
C LEU A 125 -0.22 11.82 -19.98
N ALA A 126 0.47 11.59 -21.10
CA ALA A 126 0.55 12.56 -22.19
C ALA A 126 -0.82 13.14 -22.57
N ASN A 127 -0.89 14.47 -22.66
CA ASN A 127 -2.08 15.27 -22.96
C ASN A 127 -3.21 15.20 -21.92
N ARG A 128 -2.95 14.67 -20.72
CA ARG A 128 -3.92 14.71 -19.61
C ARG A 128 -3.62 15.87 -18.68
N SER A 129 -4.68 16.43 -18.09
CA SER A 129 -4.54 17.55 -17.14
C SER A 129 -4.52 17.06 -15.70
N VAL A 130 -3.37 17.17 -15.04
CA VAL A 130 -3.24 16.82 -13.61
C VAL A 130 -3.96 17.82 -12.72
N LEU A 131 -4.00 19.11 -13.08
CA LEU A 131 -4.69 20.12 -12.28
C LEU A 131 -6.22 20.02 -12.40
N ALA A 132 -6.74 19.39 -13.45
CA ALA A 132 -8.16 19.07 -13.57
C ALA A 132 -8.54 17.90 -12.65
N SER A 133 -7.75 16.82 -12.65
CA SER A 133 -7.98 15.64 -11.81
C SER A 133 -7.69 15.89 -10.32
N PHE A 134 -6.76 16.80 -10.02
CA PHE A 134 -6.35 17.14 -8.65
C PHE A 134 -6.40 18.67 -8.43
N PRO A 135 -7.59 19.25 -8.23
CA PRO A 135 -7.77 20.70 -8.11
C PRO A 135 -6.91 21.40 -7.06
N GLU A 136 -6.61 20.71 -5.96
CA GLU A 136 -5.79 21.22 -4.86
C GLU A 136 -4.35 21.55 -5.28
N LEU A 137 -3.84 20.87 -6.32
CA LEU A 137 -2.50 21.10 -6.87
C LEU A 137 -2.36 22.48 -7.50
N ARG A 138 -3.46 23.19 -7.83
CA ARG A 138 -3.38 24.56 -8.40
C ARG A 138 -2.65 25.55 -7.50
N LYS A 139 -2.55 25.27 -6.19
CA LYS A 139 -1.73 26.06 -5.26
C LYS A 139 -0.26 26.15 -5.68
N VAL A 140 0.22 25.19 -6.48
CA VAL A 140 1.59 25.15 -7.00
C VAL A 140 1.92 26.28 -7.98
N LEU A 141 0.89 26.93 -8.53
CA LEU A 141 1.04 28.06 -9.45
C LEU A 141 1.35 29.38 -8.72
N ALA A 142 1.17 29.42 -7.40
CA ALA A 142 1.51 30.58 -6.61
C ALA A 142 3.05 30.72 -6.52
N PRO A 143 3.60 31.95 -6.63
CA PRO A 143 5.03 32.15 -6.42
C PRO A 143 5.49 31.62 -5.07
N GLY A 144 6.54 30.79 -5.07
CA GLY A 144 7.11 30.23 -3.83
C GLY A 144 6.26 29.15 -3.15
N SER A 145 5.32 28.52 -3.86
CA SER A 145 4.44 27.46 -3.30
C SER A 145 5.18 26.26 -2.69
N GLY A 146 6.41 25.99 -3.14
CA GLY A 146 7.14 24.77 -2.81
C GLY A 146 6.44 23.52 -3.34
N VAL A 147 6.62 22.40 -2.62
CA VAL A 147 5.93 21.13 -2.91
C VAL A 147 4.46 21.25 -2.51
N VAL A 148 3.57 20.90 -3.42
CA VAL A 148 2.12 20.79 -3.19
C VAL A 148 1.68 19.36 -3.44
N GLU A 149 0.86 18.82 -2.54
CA GLU A 149 0.42 17.44 -2.57
C GLU A 149 -1.10 17.38 -2.63
N ALA A 150 -1.63 16.34 -3.26
CA ALA A 150 -3.05 16.07 -3.32
C ALA A 150 -3.35 14.58 -3.35
N PHE A 151 -4.57 14.24 -2.95
CA PHE A 151 -5.15 12.92 -3.14
C PHE A 151 -6.30 12.99 -4.13
N GLY A 152 -6.47 11.98 -4.95
CA GLY A 152 -7.54 11.93 -5.94
C GLY A 152 -7.46 10.70 -6.82
N GLU A 153 -8.32 10.64 -7.83
CA GLU A 153 -8.34 9.52 -8.77
C GLU A 153 -8.12 10.00 -10.20
N MET A 154 -7.27 9.29 -10.93
CA MET A 154 -7.00 9.48 -12.35
C MET A 154 -6.76 8.11 -12.99
N GLN A 155 -7.52 7.79 -14.04
CA GLN A 155 -7.49 6.45 -14.65
C GLN A 155 -6.09 6.07 -15.15
N GLU A 156 -5.37 7.05 -15.67
CA GLU A 156 -4.03 6.91 -16.25
C GLU A 156 -2.93 6.67 -15.21
N MET A 157 -3.20 6.93 -13.93
CA MET A 157 -2.25 6.72 -12.82
C MET A 157 -2.54 5.46 -11.99
N ARG A 158 -3.53 4.65 -12.41
CA ARG A 158 -3.94 3.46 -11.65
C ARG A 158 -2.86 2.38 -11.71
N GLY A 159 -2.66 1.72 -10.57
CA GLY A 159 -1.81 0.54 -10.42
C GLY A 159 -2.51 -0.77 -10.80
N VAL A 160 -3.80 -0.71 -11.14
CA VAL A 160 -4.64 -1.85 -11.50
C VAL A 160 -5.54 -1.52 -12.69
N ARG A 161 -5.93 -2.55 -13.43
CA ARG A 161 -6.79 -2.41 -14.62
C ARG A 161 -8.20 -1.96 -14.28
N ASN A 162 -8.78 -2.43 -13.18
CA ASN A 162 -10.18 -2.24 -12.82
C ASN A 162 -10.32 -1.79 -11.36
N GLY A 163 -11.43 -1.11 -11.07
CA GLY A 163 -11.78 -0.68 -9.72
C GLY A 163 -11.22 0.69 -9.32
N PRO A 164 -11.64 1.21 -8.16
CA PRO A 164 -11.14 2.45 -7.60
C PRO A 164 -9.71 2.26 -7.10
N ASP A 165 -8.91 3.30 -7.28
CA ASP A 165 -7.52 3.34 -6.86
C ASP A 165 -7.19 4.79 -6.61
N LEU A 166 -6.90 5.11 -5.35
CA LEU A 166 -6.52 6.45 -4.95
C LEU A 166 -5.07 6.70 -5.34
N GLN A 167 -4.76 7.92 -5.78
CA GLN A 167 -3.40 8.38 -5.97
C GLN A 167 -3.03 9.40 -4.91
N TRP A 168 -1.77 9.35 -4.50
CA TRP A 168 -1.09 10.49 -3.90
C TRP A 168 -0.19 11.11 -4.96
N VAL A 169 -0.35 12.41 -5.19
CA VAL A 169 0.39 13.16 -6.21
C VAL A 169 1.07 14.35 -5.55
N ALA A 170 2.36 14.51 -5.84
CA ALA A 170 3.18 15.63 -5.41
C ALA A 170 3.69 16.42 -6.64
N VAL A 171 3.66 17.74 -6.54
CA VAL A 171 4.08 18.65 -7.60
C VAL A 171 4.97 19.74 -7.04
N HIS A 172 6.01 20.10 -7.81
CA HIS A 172 6.83 21.27 -7.54
C HIS A 172 6.94 22.12 -8.82
N PRO A 173 6.94 23.46 -8.74
CA PRO A 173 7.12 24.31 -9.91
C PRO A 173 8.53 24.12 -10.50
N VAL A 174 8.63 24.12 -11.82
CA VAL A 174 9.89 24.17 -12.59
C VAL A 174 10.05 25.61 -13.07
N THR A 175 11.04 26.31 -12.54
CA THR A 175 11.24 27.74 -12.81
C THR A 175 12.61 28.01 -13.43
N ARG A 176 12.66 28.86 -14.46
CA ARG A 176 13.91 29.32 -15.08
C ARG A 176 14.69 30.23 -14.13
N SER A 177 15.98 30.45 -14.43
CA SER A 177 16.74 31.59 -13.91
C SER A 177 15.96 32.89 -14.13
N GLY A 178 15.58 33.55 -13.03
CA GLY A 178 14.70 34.74 -13.04
C GLY A 178 13.28 34.50 -12.50
N GLY A 179 12.92 33.26 -12.16
CA GLY A 179 11.67 32.94 -11.46
C GLY A 179 10.45 32.74 -12.37
N GLU A 180 10.65 32.74 -13.69
CA GLU A 180 9.60 32.42 -14.67
C GLU A 180 9.20 30.94 -14.59
N LEU A 181 7.89 30.67 -14.49
CA LEU A 181 7.34 29.31 -14.45
C LEU A 181 7.40 28.67 -15.84
N GLN A 182 8.24 27.65 -16.01
CA GLN A 182 8.31 26.86 -17.25
C GLN A 182 7.27 25.73 -17.27
N GLY A 183 6.91 25.21 -16.10
CA GLY A 183 5.99 24.10 -15.96
C GLY A 183 6.06 23.48 -14.58
N LEU A 184 5.66 22.23 -14.47
CA LEU A 184 5.45 21.51 -13.22
C LEU A 184 6.16 20.16 -13.27
N PHE A 185 6.93 19.85 -12.24
CA PHE A 185 7.49 18.51 -12.05
C PHE A 185 6.52 17.71 -11.19
N VAL A 186 5.91 16.68 -11.78
CA VAL A 186 4.82 15.91 -11.19
C VAL A 186 5.29 14.49 -10.92
N THR A 187 5.02 13.97 -9.73
CA THR A 187 5.29 12.58 -9.36
C THR A 187 4.24 12.08 -8.37
N GLY A 188 4.26 10.80 -8.07
CA GLY A 188 3.35 10.20 -7.10
C GLY A 188 3.25 8.70 -7.26
N TRP A 189 2.24 8.12 -6.60
CA TRP A 189 1.93 6.71 -6.73
C TRP A 189 0.45 6.42 -6.56
N SER A 190 0.02 5.32 -7.17
CA SER A 190 -1.24 4.64 -6.86
C SER A 190 -1.13 3.93 -5.51
N PHE A 191 -2.20 3.98 -4.71
CA PHE A 191 -2.28 3.27 -3.44
C PHE A 191 -2.23 1.75 -3.63
N ARG A 192 -2.87 1.21 -4.67
CA ARG A 192 -2.83 -0.23 -4.95
C ARG A 192 -1.45 -0.71 -5.41
N ALA A 193 -0.79 0.04 -6.29
CA ALA A 193 0.60 -0.27 -6.69
C ALA A 193 1.55 -0.16 -5.50
N TYR A 194 1.36 0.86 -4.67
CA TYR A 194 2.16 1.07 -3.48
C TYR A 194 1.96 -0.03 -2.41
N ALA A 195 0.72 -0.44 -2.17
CA ALA A 195 0.39 -1.56 -1.30
C ALA A 195 1.01 -2.88 -1.79
N TYR A 196 0.98 -3.13 -3.10
CA TYR A 196 1.65 -4.28 -3.70
C TYR A 196 3.16 -4.25 -3.44
N ARG A 197 3.82 -3.10 -3.62
CA ARG A 197 5.25 -2.95 -3.32
C ARG A 197 5.54 -3.20 -1.84
N LEU A 198 4.74 -2.65 -0.93
CA LEU A 198 4.88 -2.91 0.51
C LEU A 198 4.73 -4.40 0.84
N GLN A 199 3.79 -5.10 0.18
CA GLN A 199 3.63 -6.53 0.31
C GLN A 199 4.87 -7.30 -0.15
N GLU A 200 5.42 -6.95 -1.32
CA GLU A 200 6.66 -7.58 -1.84
C GLU A 200 7.84 -7.35 -0.88
N ALA A 201 7.96 -6.16 -0.30
CA ALA A 201 8.99 -5.87 0.72
C ALA A 201 8.82 -6.76 1.97
N ALA A 202 7.58 -6.98 2.42
CA ALA A 202 7.27 -7.80 3.58
C ALA A 202 7.35 -9.32 3.33
N LYS A 203 7.47 -9.80 2.08
CA LYS A 203 7.52 -11.24 1.78
C LYS A 203 8.71 -11.94 2.42
N ARG A 204 9.86 -11.27 2.44
CA ARG A 204 11.06 -11.81 3.07
C ARG A 204 10.86 -11.91 4.58
N ASP A 205 10.33 -10.85 5.20
CA ASP A 205 10.04 -10.81 6.63
C ASP A 205 9.08 -11.92 7.05
N ILE A 206 7.98 -12.15 6.31
CA ILE A 206 7.02 -13.21 6.68
C ILE A 206 7.61 -14.61 6.52
N ALA A 207 8.51 -14.83 5.54
CA ALA A 207 9.24 -16.09 5.40
C ALA A 207 10.24 -16.29 6.55
N GLU A 208 10.93 -15.24 6.99
CA GLU A 208 11.83 -15.28 8.14
C GLU A 208 11.07 -15.53 9.44
N ILE A 209 9.89 -14.92 9.62
CA ILE A 209 8.96 -15.19 10.73
C ILE A 209 8.54 -16.66 10.74
N ALA A 210 8.15 -17.21 9.59
CA ALA A 210 7.73 -18.61 9.48
C ALA A 210 8.85 -19.57 9.92
N LYS A 211 10.09 -19.30 9.51
CA LYS A 211 11.26 -20.08 9.91
C LYS A 211 11.57 -19.92 11.40
N ARG A 212 11.57 -18.69 11.91
CA ARG A 212 11.86 -18.36 13.32
C ARG A 212 10.88 -19.04 14.27
N ASP A 213 9.59 -19.01 13.93
CA ASP A 213 8.52 -19.49 14.80
C ASP A 213 8.13 -20.96 14.49
N GLY A 214 8.88 -21.65 13.61
CA GLY A 214 8.71 -23.08 13.35
C GLY A 214 7.39 -23.45 12.65
N LEU A 215 6.85 -22.54 11.81
CA LEU A 215 5.60 -22.77 11.10
C LEU A 215 5.77 -23.81 9.99
N LYS A 216 4.72 -24.60 9.73
CA LYS A 216 4.71 -25.64 8.69
C LYS A 216 4.79 -25.08 7.27
N SER A 217 4.36 -23.83 7.08
CA SER A 217 4.33 -23.12 5.81
C SER A 217 4.48 -21.61 6.04
N THR A 218 4.84 -20.88 5.00
CA THR A 218 4.82 -19.41 5.04
C THR A 218 3.37 -18.93 5.16
N PRO A 219 3.06 -18.09 6.16
CA PRO A 219 1.72 -17.52 6.32
C PRO A 219 1.23 -16.78 5.08
N LEU A 220 -0.08 -16.80 4.86
CA LEU A 220 -0.70 -15.90 3.89
C LEU A 220 -0.56 -14.47 4.39
N LEU A 221 -0.18 -13.56 3.49
CA LEU A 221 0.04 -12.15 3.78
C LEU A 221 -0.70 -11.29 2.74
N TYR A 222 -1.48 -10.34 3.23
CA TYR A 222 -2.00 -9.23 2.44
C TYR A 222 -1.62 -7.92 3.08
N VAL A 223 -1.09 -6.98 2.30
CA VAL A 223 -0.76 -5.62 2.77
C VAL A 223 -1.62 -4.61 2.04
N PHE A 224 -2.04 -3.59 2.79
CA PHE A 224 -2.92 -2.52 2.32
C PHE A 224 -2.33 -1.17 2.68
N ALA A 225 -2.45 -0.22 1.77
CA ALA A 225 -2.47 1.20 2.11
C ALA A 225 -3.91 1.60 2.41
N TRP A 226 -4.15 2.47 3.38
CA TRP A 226 -5.49 2.97 3.68
C TRP A 226 -5.50 4.49 3.82
N LYS A 227 -6.64 5.09 3.49
CA LYS A 227 -6.93 6.50 3.72
C LYS A 227 -8.41 6.69 4.04
N GLY A 228 -8.71 7.41 5.12
CA GLY A 228 -10.05 7.52 5.65
C GLY A 228 -10.64 6.13 5.89
N ALA A 229 -11.86 5.89 5.44
CA ALA A 229 -12.53 4.59 5.57
C ALA A 229 -12.16 3.56 4.48
N LYS A 230 -11.26 3.89 3.55
CA LYS A 230 -10.95 3.06 2.38
C LYS A 230 -9.61 2.36 2.50
N ALA A 231 -9.59 1.11 2.05
CA ALA A 231 -8.38 0.27 2.00
C ALA A 231 -8.07 -0.13 0.56
N TYR A 232 -6.78 -0.22 0.24
CA TYR A 232 -6.27 -0.46 -1.10
C TYR A 232 -5.24 -1.57 -1.05
N GLY A 233 -5.60 -2.75 -1.57
CA GLY A 233 -4.71 -3.89 -1.73
C GLY A 233 -4.12 -3.98 -3.14
N GLY A 234 -3.03 -4.75 -3.29
CA GLY A 234 -2.40 -5.01 -4.58
C GLY A 234 -3.31 -5.75 -5.59
N PRO A 235 -2.88 -5.91 -6.85
CA PRO A 235 -3.71 -6.38 -7.98
C PRO A 235 -4.46 -7.69 -7.80
N VAL A 236 -3.98 -8.59 -6.93
CA VAL A 236 -4.54 -9.93 -6.69
C VAL A 236 -5.15 -10.08 -5.29
N THR A 237 -5.37 -8.97 -4.60
CA THR A 237 -5.98 -8.98 -3.27
C THR A 237 -7.47 -9.29 -3.39
N PRO A 238 -7.99 -10.32 -2.68
CA PRO A 238 -9.42 -10.61 -2.68
C PRO A 238 -10.25 -9.42 -2.16
N ASP A 239 -11.34 -9.07 -2.85
CA ASP A 239 -12.20 -7.95 -2.45
C ASP A 239 -12.76 -8.11 -1.04
N VAL A 240 -13.10 -9.35 -0.64
CA VAL A 240 -13.57 -9.68 0.72
C VAL A 240 -12.58 -9.29 1.81
N ASN A 241 -11.27 -9.28 1.52
CA ASN A 241 -10.24 -8.85 2.47
C ASN A 241 -10.24 -7.32 2.61
N THR A 242 -10.40 -6.62 1.49
CA THR A 242 -10.52 -5.15 1.46
C THR A 242 -11.76 -4.72 2.25
N GLU A 243 -12.93 -5.31 1.95
CA GLU A 243 -14.18 -5.02 2.65
C GLU A 243 -14.10 -5.30 4.15
N ALA A 244 -13.42 -6.38 4.56
CA ALA A 244 -13.22 -6.69 5.97
C ALA A 244 -12.43 -5.60 6.67
N LEU A 245 -11.36 -5.07 6.07
CA LEU A 245 -10.59 -3.96 6.64
C LEU A 245 -11.37 -2.64 6.67
N GLU A 246 -12.14 -2.32 5.64
CA GLU A 246 -12.97 -1.10 5.62
C GLU A 246 -14.00 -1.09 6.76
N LYS A 247 -14.53 -2.26 7.15
CA LYS A 247 -15.48 -2.40 8.26
C LYS A 247 -14.86 -2.21 9.66
N LEU A 248 -13.52 -2.21 9.77
CA LEU A 248 -12.84 -2.08 11.07
C LEU A 248 -12.76 -0.65 11.60
N ASP A 249 -13.05 0.35 10.76
CA ASP A 249 -12.81 1.77 11.07
C ASP A 249 -11.36 2.00 11.53
N LEU A 250 -10.42 1.72 10.60
CA LEU A 250 -8.99 1.87 10.84
C LEU A 250 -8.61 3.26 11.37
N PRO A 251 -9.19 4.38 10.90
CA PRO A 251 -8.98 5.68 11.52
C PRO A 251 -9.26 5.68 13.02
N ALA A 252 -10.43 5.23 13.46
CA ALA A 252 -10.76 5.21 14.88
C ALA A 252 -9.89 4.22 15.67
N LYS A 253 -9.66 3.02 15.13
CA LYS A 253 -8.84 1.97 15.79
C LYS A 253 -7.40 2.42 16.05
N THR A 254 -6.86 3.24 15.15
CA THR A 254 -5.47 3.70 15.22
C THR A 254 -5.30 5.07 15.87
N ALA A 255 -6.38 5.68 16.39
CA ALA A 255 -6.33 7.02 16.98
C ALA A 255 -5.38 7.12 18.20
N SER A 256 -5.23 6.03 18.94
CA SER A 256 -4.37 5.96 20.14
C SER A 256 -3.04 5.23 19.90
N GLY A 257 -2.66 5.00 18.64
CA GLY A 257 -1.44 4.28 18.26
C GLY A 257 -1.72 3.05 17.38
N PRO A 258 -0.72 2.18 17.16
CA PRO A 258 -0.89 0.96 16.38
C PRO A 258 -1.98 0.06 16.96
N TRP A 259 -2.79 -0.54 16.08
CA TRP A 259 -3.84 -1.46 16.45
C TRP A 259 -3.55 -2.87 15.91
N SER A 260 -3.94 -3.90 16.66
CA SER A 260 -4.03 -5.27 16.15
C SER A 260 -5.18 -6.05 16.78
N GLY A 261 -5.66 -7.06 16.07
CA GLY A 261 -6.72 -7.97 16.50
C GLY A 261 -6.84 -9.18 15.58
N THR A 262 -7.89 -9.95 15.75
CA THR A 262 -8.24 -11.07 14.85
C THR A 262 -9.53 -10.76 14.11
N VAL A 263 -9.62 -11.18 12.86
CA VAL A 263 -10.81 -11.05 12.02
C VAL A 263 -11.06 -12.36 11.29
N GLU A 264 -12.33 -12.75 11.16
CA GLU A 264 -12.71 -13.91 10.35
C GLU A 264 -13.16 -13.41 8.97
N ILE A 265 -12.53 -13.94 7.91
CA ILE A 265 -12.81 -13.55 6.53
C ILE A 265 -13.01 -14.82 5.72
N ALA A 266 -14.22 -15.01 5.18
CA ALA A 266 -14.58 -16.17 4.38
C ALA A 266 -14.21 -17.53 5.02
N GLY A 267 -14.45 -17.67 6.33
CA GLY A 267 -14.17 -18.90 7.09
C GLY A 267 -12.69 -19.12 7.45
N ARG A 268 -11.82 -18.14 7.21
CA ARG A 268 -10.41 -18.16 7.62
C ARG A 268 -10.17 -17.09 8.69
N THR A 269 -9.49 -17.46 9.76
CA THR A 269 -9.05 -16.49 10.78
C THR A 269 -7.77 -15.80 10.30
N PHE A 270 -7.80 -14.48 10.28
CA PHE A 270 -6.65 -13.63 10.05
C PHE A 270 -6.30 -12.85 11.32
N GLY A 271 -5.02 -12.68 11.57
CA GLY A 271 -4.54 -11.54 12.34
C GLY A 271 -4.61 -10.29 11.49
N ALA A 272 -5.17 -9.22 12.03
CA ALA A 272 -5.21 -7.91 11.43
C ALA A 272 -4.39 -6.93 12.27
N ALA A 273 -3.64 -6.07 11.61
CA ALA A 273 -2.98 -4.94 12.26
C ALA A 273 -3.01 -3.71 11.36
N ALA A 274 -3.01 -2.53 11.97
CA ALA A 274 -2.97 -1.26 11.27
C ALA A 274 -2.17 -0.22 12.04
N GLN A 275 -1.47 0.64 11.30
CA GLN A 275 -0.69 1.72 11.86
C GLN A 275 -0.78 2.94 10.93
N ARG A 276 -0.94 4.12 11.53
CA ARG A 276 -0.94 5.39 10.81
C ARG A 276 0.45 5.71 10.26
N ALA A 277 0.46 6.34 9.09
CA ALA A 277 1.64 6.96 8.50
C ALA A 277 1.33 8.46 8.34
N PRO A 278 1.47 9.26 9.42
CA PRO A 278 1.07 10.67 9.43
C PRO A 278 1.83 11.51 8.41
N GLU A 279 3.03 11.07 8.01
CA GLU A 279 3.81 11.67 6.94
C GLU A 279 3.06 11.62 5.61
N LEU A 280 2.32 10.54 5.32
CA LEU A 280 1.47 10.47 4.13
C LEU A 280 0.24 11.36 4.27
N ALA A 281 -0.56 11.13 5.32
CA ALA A 281 -1.66 12.00 5.75
C ALA A 281 -2.12 11.62 7.17
N ALA A 282 -2.77 12.55 7.87
CA ALA A 282 -3.26 12.32 9.24
C ALA A 282 -4.27 11.16 9.37
N ASP A 283 -5.01 10.89 8.30
CA ASP A 283 -6.01 9.82 8.17
C ASP A 283 -5.56 8.69 7.23
N ALA A 284 -4.25 8.50 7.04
CA ALA A 284 -3.70 7.44 6.20
C ALA A 284 -2.71 6.54 6.94
N GLY A 285 -2.48 5.36 6.39
CA GLY A 285 -1.53 4.42 6.96
C GLY A 285 -1.42 3.11 6.19
N VAL A 286 -0.89 2.10 6.89
CA VAL A 286 -0.75 0.74 6.40
C VAL A 286 -1.54 -0.24 7.26
N ALA A 287 -1.98 -1.33 6.65
CA ALA A 287 -2.58 -2.45 7.34
C ALA A 287 -2.05 -3.77 6.78
N ALA A 288 -2.04 -4.80 7.62
CA ALA A 288 -1.61 -6.15 7.25
C ALA A 288 -2.65 -7.18 7.73
N LEU A 289 -2.94 -8.15 6.87
CA LEU A 289 -3.65 -9.37 7.21
C LEU A 289 -2.68 -10.55 7.10
N VAL A 290 -2.57 -11.33 8.17
CA VAL A 290 -1.73 -12.52 8.22
C VAL A 290 -2.57 -13.72 8.62
N SER A 291 -2.37 -14.87 7.99
CA SER A 291 -2.99 -16.14 8.40
C SER A 291 -1.95 -17.25 8.40
N THR A 292 -1.74 -17.86 9.57
CA THR A 292 -0.85 -19.03 9.77
C THR A 292 -1.50 -20.37 9.47
N LEU A 293 -2.82 -20.39 9.26
CA LEU A 293 -3.63 -21.56 8.89
C LEU A 293 -3.32 -22.10 7.50
#